data_AF-A0A6N0JM22-F1
#
_entry.id   AF-A0A6N0JM22-F1
#
_cell.length_a   1.000
_cell.length_b   1.000
_cell.length_c   1.000
_cell.angle_alpha   90.00
_cell.angle_beta   90.00
_cell.angle_gamma   90.00
#
_symmetry.space_group_name_H-M   'P 1'
#
loop_
_entity.id
_entity.type
_entity.pdbx_description
1 polymer ?
#
loop_
_entity_poly.entity_id
_entity_poly.type
_entity_poly.pdbx_seq_one_letter_code
_entity_poly.pdbx_strand_id
1 'polypeptide(L)'
;MPSWLNSEAEILKRIASNRQALANSIGFALDSAFPHPESAFAQNVYIGINIPRAKLQLSPDQRPGDIDYLIVPFSEHETLFERTIAIEAKVVRPSLGNPGRNSNTMGRTQVDGLLRDGFPFVGLLHISIPERLPLQMHWKIPFVSNVLGPNGELVETGEHHLFDPFPLVSAERQEGRVSSLALPKEAGYRVIAMTLSDDGEGFFGNTLGEQRSGARNPGSSRTLIKSVQMLLGTEPHLFHVMHWYDDATLPPATITA
;
A
#
# COMPACT_ATOMS: atom_id res chain seq x y z
N MET A 1 -11.99 -0.73 19.71
CA MET A 1 -11.62 -0.83 18.28
C MET A 1 -12.75 -1.50 17.52
N PRO A 2 -13.14 -0.97 16.35
CA PRO A 2 -14.09 -1.61 15.44
C PRO A 2 -13.75 -3.07 15.15
N SER A 3 -14.77 -3.92 15.00
CA SER A 3 -14.59 -5.37 14.81
C SER A 3 -13.88 -5.72 13.50
N TRP A 4 -14.07 -4.91 12.45
CA TRP A 4 -13.48 -5.10 11.13
C TRP A 4 -11.94 -5.05 11.15
N LEU A 5 -11.35 -4.29 12.08
CA LEU A 5 -9.90 -4.22 12.26
C LEU A 5 -9.29 -5.56 12.65
N ASN A 6 -10.06 -6.51 13.22
CA ASN A 6 -9.55 -7.82 13.58
C ASN A 6 -9.23 -8.71 12.36
N SER A 7 -9.72 -8.34 11.17
CA SER A 7 -9.50 -9.10 9.94
C SER A 7 -8.53 -8.35 9.02
N GLU A 8 -7.38 -8.97 8.73
CA GLU A 8 -6.42 -8.41 7.75
C GLU A 8 -7.04 -8.35 6.37
N ALA A 9 -7.80 -9.38 5.96
CA ALA A 9 -8.52 -9.40 4.70
C ALA A 9 -9.48 -8.21 4.55
N GLU A 10 -10.20 -7.86 5.63
CA GLU A 10 -11.16 -6.76 5.62
C GLU A 10 -10.45 -5.39 5.56
N ILE A 11 -9.31 -5.25 6.23
CA ILE A 11 -8.46 -4.07 6.12
C ILE A 11 -7.98 -3.89 4.68
N LEU A 12 -7.46 -4.95 4.05
CA LEU A 12 -6.98 -4.90 2.66
C LEU A 12 -8.11 -4.58 1.68
N LYS A 13 -9.31 -5.12 1.89
CA LYS A 13 -10.50 -4.76 1.09
C LYS A 13 -10.82 -3.27 1.21
N ARG A 14 -10.85 -2.74 2.44
CA ARG A 14 -11.15 -1.31 2.69
C ARG A 14 -10.09 -0.39 2.09
N ILE A 15 -8.83 -0.77 2.14
CA ILE A 15 -7.75 -0.04 1.45
C ILE A 15 -8.00 -0.08 -0.06
N ALA A 16 -8.27 -1.26 -0.64
CA ALA A 16 -8.50 -1.40 -2.07
C ALA A 16 -9.73 -0.65 -2.58
N SER A 17 -10.77 -0.50 -1.75
CA SER A 17 -11.97 0.29 -2.07
C SER A 17 -11.79 1.80 -1.92
N ASN A 18 -10.69 2.27 -1.34
CA ASN A 18 -10.38 3.70 -1.22
C ASN A 18 -9.22 4.05 -2.16
N ARG A 19 -9.52 4.77 -3.24
CA ARG A 19 -8.54 5.13 -4.29
C ARG A 19 -7.27 5.77 -3.71
N GLN A 20 -7.39 6.73 -2.79
CA GLN A 20 -6.25 7.40 -2.16
C GLN A 20 -5.42 6.42 -1.31
N ALA A 21 -6.07 5.66 -0.42
CA ALA A 21 -5.40 4.72 0.47
C ALA A 21 -4.70 3.61 -0.32
N LEU A 22 -5.34 3.11 -1.38
CA LEU A 22 -4.77 2.13 -2.29
C LEU A 22 -3.54 2.69 -3.01
N ALA A 23 -3.64 3.86 -3.66
CA ALA A 23 -2.50 4.49 -4.36
C ALA A 23 -1.29 4.64 -3.43
N ASN A 24 -1.55 5.13 -2.23
CA ASN A 24 -0.56 5.29 -1.17
C ASN A 24 -0.04 3.96 -0.64
N SER A 25 -0.75 2.84 -0.80
CA SER A 25 -0.30 1.53 -0.34
C SER A 25 0.52 0.78 -1.38
N ILE A 26 0.13 0.84 -2.67
CA ILE A 26 0.73 0.00 -3.73
C ILE A 26 1.72 0.75 -4.63
N GLY A 27 1.82 2.07 -4.52
CA GLY A 27 2.66 2.91 -5.39
C GLY A 27 4.11 2.42 -5.51
N PHE A 28 4.74 2.02 -4.40
CA PHE A 28 6.12 1.50 -4.42
C PHE A 28 6.29 0.26 -5.31
N ALA A 29 5.28 -0.60 -5.37
CA ALA A 29 5.32 -1.82 -6.15
C ALA A 29 5.01 -1.55 -7.63
N LEU A 30 4.13 -0.58 -7.89
CA LEU A 30 3.90 -0.04 -9.22
C LEU A 30 5.16 0.63 -9.78
N ASP A 31 5.86 1.45 -9.00
CA ASP A 31 7.15 2.06 -9.39
C ASP A 31 8.22 1.00 -9.68
N SER A 32 8.15 -0.16 -8.99
CA SER A 32 9.02 -1.30 -9.27
C SER A 32 8.71 -1.93 -10.63
N ALA A 33 7.41 -2.06 -10.95
CA ALA A 33 6.93 -2.63 -12.20
C ALA A 33 7.07 -1.69 -13.40
N PHE A 34 7.20 -0.38 -13.19
CA PHE A 34 7.39 0.65 -14.22
C PHE A 34 8.56 1.57 -13.86
N PRO A 35 9.80 1.06 -13.91
CA PRO A 35 10.98 1.85 -13.58
C PRO A 35 11.26 2.90 -14.67
N HIS A 36 11.91 3.99 -14.27
CA HIS A 36 12.36 5.04 -15.21
C HIS A 36 13.10 4.45 -16.43
N PRO A 37 12.83 4.91 -17.66
CA PRO A 37 12.05 6.11 -18.03
C PRO A 37 10.54 5.92 -18.10
N GLU A 38 10.03 4.72 -17.81
CA GLU A 38 8.60 4.51 -17.71
C GLU A 38 8.03 5.12 -16.42
N SER A 39 6.70 5.14 -16.32
CA SER A 39 5.99 5.60 -15.13
C SER A 39 4.70 4.80 -14.96
N ALA A 40 4.41 4.41 -13.73
CA ALA A 40 3.13 3.83 -13.37
C ALA A 40 2.03 4.87 -13.15
N PHE A 41 2.29 6.14 -13.45
CA PHE A 41 1.33 7.23 -13.28
C PHE A 41 0.01 6.86 -13.96
N ALA A 42 -1.04 6.77 -13.13
CA ALA A 42 -2.39 6.40 -13.52
C ALA A 42 -2.56 5.07 -14.24
N GLN A 43 -1.65 4.13 -14.01
CA GLN A 43 -1.73 2.78 -14.55
C GLN A 43 -2.90 2.00 -13.93
N ASN A 44 -3.98 1.74 -14.69
CA ASN A 44 -5.11 0.96 -14.20
C ASN A 44 -4.68 -0.45 -13.79
N VAL A 45 -5.36 -1.03 -12.81
CA VAL A 45 -4.98 -2.32 -12.21
C VAL A 45 -6.18 -3.21 -11.87
N TYR A 46 -6.02 -4.51 -12.08
CA TYR A 46 -6.80 -5.55 -11.43
C TYR A 46 -6.15 -5.90 -10.08
N ILE A 47 -6.94 -6.06 -9.03
CA ILE A 47 -6.46 -6.30 -7.67
C ILE A 47 -7.20 -7.50 -7.08
N GLY A 48 -6.51 -8.62 -7.01
CA GLY A 48 -6.92 -9.79 -6.23
C GLY A 48 -6.51 -9.62 -4.78
N ILE A 49 -7.39 -10.00 -3.85
CA ILE A 49 -7.14 -9.91 -2.40
C ILE A 49 -7.23 -11.31 -1.80
N ASN A 50 -6.20 -11.73 -1.05
CA ASN A 50 -6.07 -13.06 -0.47
C ASN A 50 -6.30 -14.17 -1.50
N ILE A 51 -5.58 -14.11 -2.62
CA ILE A 51 -5.71 -15.09 -3.70
C ILE A 51 -5.13 -16.43 -3.25
N PRO A 52 -5.92 -17.52 -3.23
CA PRO A 52 -5.43 -18.83 -2.86
C PRO A 52 -4.32 -19.33 -3.78
N ARG A 53 -3.23 -19.83 -3.20
CA ARG A 53 -2.09 -20.38 -3.97
C ARG A 53 -2.50 -21.44 -4.99
N ALA A 54 -3.42 -22.31 -4.58
CA ALA A 54 -3.91 -23.40 -5.43
C ALA A 54 -4.58 -22.87 -6.72
N LYS A 55 -5.20 -21.68 -6.70
CA LYS A 55 -5.75 -21.03 -7.90
C LYS A 55 -4.67 -20.60 -8.90
N LEU A 56 -3.43 -20.45 -8.43
CA LEU A 56 -2.25 -20.14 -9.25
C LEU A 56 -1.41 -21.38 -9.57
N GLN A 57 -1.95 -22.58 -9.34
CA GLN A 57 -1.24 -23.86 -9.53
C GLN A 57 0.04 -23.97 -8.67
N LEU A 58 0.11 -23.19 -7.59
CA LEU A 58 1.17 -23.27 -6.60
C LEU A 58 0.78 -24.27 -5.51
N SER A 59 1.78 -24.93 -4.91
CA SER A 59 1.53 -25.88 -3.82
C SER A 59 0.92 -25.15 -2.62
N PRO A 60 -0.22 -25.63 -2.07
CA PRO A 60 -0.84 -25.05 -0.88
C PRO A 60 -0.06 -25.34 0.41
N ASP A 61 0.80 -26.37 0.40
CA ASP A 61 1.58 -26.79 1.57
C ASP A 61 2.90 -26.02 1.72
N GLN A 62 3.24 -25.19 0.73
CA GLN A 62 4.46 -24.37 0.74
C GLN A 62 4.17 -22.97 1.28
N ARG A 63 5.20 -22.32 1.86
CA ARG A 63 5.17 -20.90 2.24
C ARG A 63 5.65 -20.01 1.07
N PRO A 64 5.11 -18.79 0.90
CA PRO A 64 4.09 -18.12 1.72
C PRO A 64 2.73 -18.79 1.60
N GLY A 65 1.76 -18.38 2.42
CA GLY A 65 0.36 -18.77 2.24
C GLY A 65 -0.27 -18.08 1.01
N ASP A 66 -1.56 -17.77 1.12
CA ASP A 66 -2.28 -17.03 0.08
C ASP A 66 -1.65 -15.66 -0.21
N ILE A 67 -1.90 -15.14 -1.42
CA ILE A 67 -1.31 -13.87 -1.88
C ILE A 67 -2.19 -12.72 -1.39
N ASP A 68 -1.67 -11.90 -0.46
CA ASP A 68 -2.45 -10.81 0.15
C ASP A 68 -2.96 -9.79 -0.89
N TYR A 69 -2.07 -9.28 -1.75
CA TYR A 69 -2.47 -8.62 -2.99
C TYR A 69 -1.80 -9.24 -4.22
N LEU A 70 -2.62 -9.57 -5.22
CA LEU A 70 -2.18 -9.91 -6.57
C LEU A 70 -2.64 -8.82 -7.53
N ILE A 71 -1.69 -8.04 -8.04
CA ILE A 71 -1.99 -6.87 -8.86
C ILE A 71 -1.55 -7.12 -10.30
N VAL A 72 -2.45 -6.90 -11.26
CA VAL A 72 -2.16 -7.02 -12.69
C VAL A 72 -2.44 -5.67 -13.36
N PRO A 73 -1.40 -4.93 -13.79
CA PRO A 73 -1.58 -3.69 -14.53
C PRO A 73 -2.23 -3.91 -15.90
N PHE A 74 -3.06 -2.98 -16.35
CA PHE A 74 -3.66 -3.00 -17.68
C PHE A 74 -3.90 -1.59 -18.24
N SER A 75 -3.80 -1.45 -19.56
CA SER A 75 -4.19 -0.25 -20.30
C SER A 75 -5.48 -0.52 -21.09
N GLU A 76 -5.96 0.48 -21.84
CA GLU A 76 -7.06 0.29 -22.79
C GLU A 76 -6.77 -0.77 -23.86
N HIS A 77 -5.49 -0.99 -24.17
CA HIS A 77 -5.07 -1.83 -25.29
C HIS A 77 -4.65 -3.23 -24.85
N GLU A 78 -4.13 -3.39 -23.63
CA GLU A 78 -3.59 -4.68 -23.20
C GLU A 78 -3.57 -4.86 -21.67
N THR A 79 -3.58 -6.13 -21.25
CA THR A 79 -3.30 -6.53 -19.87
C THR A 79 -1.83 -6.94 -19.75
N LEU A 80 -1.09 -6.32 -18.85
CA LEU A 80 0.36 -6.42 -18.72
C LEU A 80 0.75 -7.54 -17.75
N PHE A 81 0.45 -8.80 -18.09
CA PHE A 81 0.70 -9.96 -17.20
C PHE A 81 2.18 -10.12 -16.81
N GLU A 82 3.12 -9.74 -17.68
CA GLU A 82 4.57 -9.74 -17.39
C GLU A 82 4.95 -8.74 -16.28
N ARG A 83 4.04 -7.81 -15.94
CA ARG A 83 4.15 -6.84 -14.84
C ARG A 83 3.27 -7.19 -13.64
N THR A 84 2.90 -8.46 -13.50
CA THR A 84 2.17 -8.92 -12.31
C THR A 84 3.01 -8.68 -11.05
N ILE A 85 2.34 -8.12 -10.03
CA ILE A 85 2.92 -7.80 -8.73
C ILE A 85 2.24 -8.67 -7.68
N ALA A 86 3.02 -9.31 -6.81
CA ALA A 86 2.53 -9.92 -5.58
C ALA A 86 3.01 -9.14 -4.37
N ILE A 87 2.11 -8.76 -3.45
CA ILE A 87 2.46 -8.07 -2.21
C ILE A 87 2.06 -8.94 -1.04
N GLU A 88 2.99 -9.12 -0.10
CA GLU A 88 2.72 -9.59 1.26
C GLU A 88 2.41 -8.37 2.14
N ALA A 89 1.31 -8.39 2.88
CA ALA A 89 0.89 -7.33 3.77
C ALA A 89 0.99 -7.76 5.25
N LYS A 90 1.52 -6.88 6.10
CA LYS A 90 1.58 -7.07 7.56
C LYS A 90 0.87 -5.94 8.26
N VAL A 91 -0.19 -6.28 8.98
CA VAL A 91 -0.97 -5.32 9.76
C VAL A 91 -0.52 -5.31 11.21
N VAL A 92 -0.16 -4.13 11.72
CA VAL A 92 0.10 -3.90 13.15
C VAL A 92 -0.94 -2.94 13.72
N ARG A 93 -1.36 -3.19 14.96
CA ARG A 93 -2.42 -2.42 15.65
C ARG A 93 -1.96 -1.94 17.03
N PRO A 94 -1.04 -0.97 17.10
CA PRO A 94 -0.56 -0.45 18.37
C PRO A 94 -1.69 0.18 19.18
N SER A 95 -1.59 0.06 20.51
CA SER A 95 -2.48 0.71 21.46
C SER A 95 -1.67 1.54 22.46
N LEU A 96 -2.30 2.42 23.21
CA LEU A 96 -1.71 3.16 24.34
C LEU A 96 -1.11 2.20 25.37
N GLY A 97 -1.78 1.07 25.63
CA GLY A 97 -1.29 0.03 26.54
C GLY A 97 -0.12 -0.78 25.98
N ASN A 98 0.08 -0.77 24.66
CA ASN A 98 1.20 -1.43 24.00
C ASN A 98 1.61 -0.70 22.71
N PRO A 99 2.25 0.48 22.82
CA PRO A 99 2.51 1.33 21.66
C PRO A 99 3.66 0.77 20.81
N GLY A 100 4.44 -0.16 21.34
CA GLY A 100 5.52 -0.85 20.64
C GLY A 100 5.08 -2.14 19.93
N ARG A 101 3.77 -2.46 19.93
CA ARG A 101 3.23 -3.71 19.36
C ARG A 101 3.76 -3.93 17.94
N ASN A 102 4.05 -5.19 17.65
CA ASN A 102 4.51 -5.61 16.33
C ASN A 102 3.62 -6.71 15.75
N SER A 103 3.82 -6.99 14.46
CA SER A 103 3.31 -8.21 13.85
C SER A 103 4.10 -9.42 14.40
N ASN A 104 3.44 -10.56 14.50
CA ASN A 104 4.10 -11.80 14.95
C ASN A 104 5.18 -12.27 13.97
N THR A 105 5.04 -11.89 12.70
CA THR A 105 6.02 -12.16 11.65
C THR A 105 6.24 -10.91 10.79
N MET A 106 7.48 -10.67 10.38
CA MET A 106 7.89 -9.47 9.64
C MET A 106 7.78 -9.62 8.11
N GLY A 107 7.24 -10.73 7.60
CA GLY A 107 7.01 -10.91 6.16
C GLY A 107 8.21 -11.31 5.29
N ARG A 108 9.45 -11.31 5.81
CA ARG A 108 10.65 -11.67 5.00
C ARG A 108 10.55 -13.05 4.35
N THR A 109 10.23 -14.09 5.12
CA THR A 109 10.14 -15.46 4.59
C THR A 109 9.04 -15.58 3.52
N GLN A 110 7.98 -14.80 3.65
CA GLN A 110 6.90 -14.77 2.68
C GLN A 110 7.34 -14.11 1.38
N VAL A 111 7.99 -12.96 1.46
CA VAL A 111 8.61 -12.26 0.32
C VAL A 111 9.59 -13.17 -0.42
N ASP A 112 10.50 -13.84 0.30
CA ASP A 112 11.48 -14.76 -0.29
C ASP A 112 10.77 -15.93 -1.00
N GLY A 113 9.63 -16.39 -0.48
CA GLY A 113 8.84 -17.43 -1.11
C GLY A 113 8.06 -16.93 -2.34
N LEU A 114 7.52 -15.71 -2.35
CA LEU A 114 6.91 -15.10 -3.55
C LEU A 114 7.94 -14.97 -4.68
N LEU A 115 9.16 -14.56 -4.36
CA LEU A 115 10.26 -14.51 -5.34
C LEU A 115 10.58 -15.91 -5.88
N ARG A 116 10.63 -16.92 -5.00
CA ARG A 116 10.87 -18.32 -5.40
C ARG A 116 9.72 -18.91 -6.23
N ASP A 117 8.48 -18.53 -5.95
CA ASP A 117 7.31 -18.92 -6.74
C ASP A 117 7.37 -18.35 -8.17
N GLY A 118 8.15 -17.29 -8.36
CA GLY A 118 8.48 -16.71 -9.66
C GLY A 118 7.59 -15.52 -10.04
N PHE A 119 7.03 -14.80 -9.05
CA PHE A 119 6.33 -13.55 -9.34
C PHE A 119 7.29 -12.50 -9.92
N PRO A 120 6.91 -11.76 -10.99
CA PRO A 120 7.81 -10.78 -11.62
C PRO A 120 8.22 -9.64 -10.71
N PHE A 121 7.29 -9.13 -9.92
CA PHE A 121 7.52 -8.06 -8.95
C PHE A 121 6.93 -8.46 -7.62
N VAL A 122 7.70 -8.25 -6.54
CA VAL A 122 7.32 -8.65 -5.19
C VAL A 122 7.45 -7.46 -4.24
N GLY A 123 6.46 -7.26 -3.38
CA GLY A 123 6.46 -6.20 -2.38
C GLY A 123 6.18 -6.68 -0.97
N LEU A 124 6.71 -5.96 0.02
CA LEU A 124 6.30 -6.06 1.43
C LEU A 124 5.63 -4.76 1.86
N LEU A 125 4.37 -4.85 2.31
CA LEU A 125 3.61 -3.70 2.80
C LEU A 125 3.37 -3.83 4.31
N HIS A 126 3.95 -2.94 5.11
CA HIS A 126 3.65 -2.84 6.54
C HIS A 126 2.59 -1.75 6.75
N ILE A 127 1.43 -2.15 7.27
CA ILE A 127 0.27 -1.30 7.53
C ILE A 127 0.12 -1.15 9.04
N SER A 128 0.38 0.05 9.55
CA SER A 128 0.14 0.38 10.94
C SER A 128 -1.22 1.05 11.10
N ILE A 129 -2.05 0.53 12.00
CA ILE A 129 -3.34 1.15 12.34
C ILE A 129 -3.37 1.33 13.86
N PRO A 130 -2.74 2.40 14.38
CA PRO A 130 -2.75 2.64 15.81
C PRO A 130 -4.15 3.05 16.27
N GLU A 131 -4.46 2.77 17.53
CA GLU A 131 -5.63 3.39 18.16
C GLU A 131 -5.43 4.92 18.25
N ARG A 132 -6.53 5.66 18.27
CA ARG A 132 -6.48 7.12 18.34
C ARG A 132 -5.98 7.57 19.72
N LEU A 133 -5.11 8.58 19.74
CA LEU A 133 -4.74 9.22 20.99
C LEU A 133 -5.88 10.08 21.54
N PRO A 134 -6.03 10.15 22.88
CA PRO A 134 -6.86 11.16 23.52
C PRO A 134 -6.45 12.57 23.07
N LEU A 135 -7.42 13.48 22.88
CA LEU A 135 -7.18 14.83 22.34
C LEU A 135 -6.11 15.61 23.13
N GLN A 136 -6.02 15.41 24.44
CA GLN A 136 -5.02 16.05 25.30
C GLN A 136 -3.57 15.61 24.99
N MET A 137 -3.38 14.52 24.25
CA MET A 137 -2.08 14.01 23.81
C MET A 137 -1.76 14.42 22.37
N HIS A 138 -2.66 15.15 21.70
CA HIS A 138 -2.41 15.64 20.35
C HIS A 138 -1.40 16.78 20.38
N TRP A 139 -0.56 16.85 19.36
CA TRP A 139 0.36 17.96 19.16
C TRP A 139 -0.40 19.19 18.70
N LYS A 140 -0.10 20.34 19.32
CA LYS A 140 -0.60 21.64 18.87
C LYS A 140 0.32 22.15 17.78
N ILE A 141 -0.12 22.07 16.53
CA ILE A 141 0.62 22.56 15.38
C ILE A 141 0.17 24.00 15.11
N PRO A 142 1.04 25.01 15.21
CA PRO A 142 0.66 26.40 14.99
C PRO A 142 0.29 26.60 13.51
N PHE A 143 -0.73 27.42 13.27
CA PHE A 143 -1.08 27.86 11.93
C PHE A 143 -0.27 29.12 11.58
N VAL A 144 0.50 29.01 10.50
CA VAL A 144 1.23 30.15 9.92
C VAL A 144 0.44 30.70 8.76
N SER A 145 0.27 32.01 8.72
CA SER A 145 -0.43 32.67 7.61
C SER A 145 0.40 32.64 6.33
N ASN A 146 -0.24 32.92 5.19
CA ASN A 146 0.45 33.17 3.92
C ASN A 146 0.94 34.62 3.79
N VAL A 147 0.93 35.41 4.87
CA VAL A 147 1.36 36.81 4.88
C VAL A 147 2.78 36.87 5.41
N LEU A 148 3.67 37.54 4.68
CA LEU A 148 5.03 37.80 5.12
C LEU A 148 5.04 39.00 6.08
N GLY A 149 5.70 38.80 7.22
CA GLY A 149 6.03 39.83 8.18
C GLY A 149 7.17 40.73 7.68
N PRO A 150 7.51 41.78 8.45
CA PRO A 150 8.49 42.78 8.05
C PRO A 150 9.90 42.22 7.77
N ASN A 151 10.25 41.04 8.29
CA ASN A 151 11.55 40.39 8.10
C ASN A 151 11.48 39.18 7.14
N GLY A 152 10.37 39.01 6.42
CA GLY A 152 10.17 37.88 5.49
C GLY A 152 9.79 36.55 6.15
N GLU A 153 9.48 36.56 7.45
CA GLU A 153 8.88 35.45 8.19
C GLU A 153 7.38 35.33 7.87
N LEU A 154 6.80 34.13 7.94
CA LEU A 154 5.34 34.01 7.88
C LEU A 154 4.74 34.47 9.20
N VAL A 155 3.70 35.31 9.14
CA VAL A 155 3.02 35.80 10.35
C VAL A 155 2.25 34.66 11.01
N GLU A 156 2.49 34.40 12.29
CA GLU A 156 1.73 33.44 13.10
C GLU A 156 0.31 33.96 13.35
N THR A 157 -0.71 33.12 13.18
CA THR A 157 -2.11 33.54 13.40
C THR A 157 -2.57 33.41 14.85
N GLY A 158 -1.79 32.73 15.70
CA GLY A 158 -2.18 32.33 17.06
C GLY A 158 -3.14 31.13 17.11
N GLU A 159 -3.62 30.65 15.95
CA GLU A 159 -4.45 29.46 15.85
C GLU A 159 -3.59 28.19 15.84
N HIS A 160 -4.18 27.08 16.28
CA HIS A 160 -3.49 25.79 16.33
C HIS A 160 -4.41 24.68 15.78
N HIS A 161 -3.82 23.76 15.03
CA HIS A 161 -4.43 22.50 14.66
C HIS A 161 -3.99 21.39 15.62
N LEU A 162 -4.90 20.51 16.02
CA LEU A 162 -4.59 19.33 16.82
C LEU A 162 -4.23 18.18 15.89
N PHE A 163 -2.97 17.72 15.98
CA PHE A 163 -2.46 16.59 15.21
C PHE A 163 -2.28 15.38 16.11
N ASP A 164 -2.82 14.22 15.72
CA ASP A 164 -2.51 12.95 16.38
C ASP A 164 -1.17 12.41 15.86
N PRO A 165 -0.09 12.43 16.66
CA PRO A 165 1.22 11.96 16.22
C PRO A 165 1.38 10.44 16.17
N PHE A 166 0.43 9.66 16.70
CA PHE A 166 0.65 8.22 16.87
C PHE A 166 0.80 7.44 15.57
N PRO A 167 0.03 7.72 14.49
CA PRO A 167 0.31 7.18 13.16
C PRO A 167 1.75 7.40 12.70
N LEU A 168 2.27 8.62 12.84
CA LEU A 168 3.64 8.97 12.45
C LEU A 168 4.67 8.16 13.24
N VAL A 169 4.61 8.22 14.58
CA VAL A 169 5.56 7.50 15.45
C VAL A 169 5.49 5.98 15.21
N SER A 170 4.31 5.46 14.89
CA SER A 170 4.16 4.03 14.59
C SER A 170 4.76 3.64 13.24
N ALA A 171 4.59 4.48 12.21
CA ALA A 171 5.22 4.28 10.90
C ALA A 171 6.75 4.26 11.03
N GLU A 172 7.34 5.24 11.72
CA GLU A 172 8.81 5.32 11.92
C GLU A 172 9.37 4.08 12.63
N ARG A 173 8.65 3.54 13.63
CA ARG A 173 9.05 2.30 14.30
C ARG A 173 9.01 1.09 13.37
N GLN A 174 7.99 1.00 12.52
CA GLN A 174 7.87 -0.09 11.56
C GLN A 174 8.92 0.02 10.46
N GLU A 175 9.24 1.22 10.03
CA GLU A 175 10.32 1.50 9.09
C GLU A 175 11.66 1.00 9.60
N GLY A 176 12.07 1.36 10.82
CA GLY A 176 13.32 0.88 11.41
C GLY A 176 13.41 -0.65 11.49
N ARG A 177 12.26 -1.33 11.61
CA ARG A 177 12.20 -2.80 11.62
C ARG A 177 12.28 -3.37 10.20
N VAL A 178 11.54 -2.81 9.24
CA VAL A 178 11.54 -3.28 7.84
C VAL A 178 12.92 -3.08 7.20
N SER A 179 13.57 -1.94 7.45
CA SER A 179 14.93 -1.69 6.94
C SER A 179 15.96 -2.70 7.47
N SER A 180 15.79 -3.18 8.70
CA SER A 180 16.64 -4.22 9.30
C SER A 180 16.43 -5.63 8.73
N LEU A 181 15.37 -5.86 7.94
CA LEU A 181 15.08 -7.18 7.39
C LEU A 181 16.07 -7.61 6.32
N ALA A 182 16.87 -6.70 5.74
CA ALA A 182 17.79 -6.98 4.64
C ALA A 182 17.09 -7.76 3.51
N LEU A 183 15.93 -7.23 3.06
CA LEU A 183 15.18 -7.79 1.95
C LEU A 183 16.02 -7.77 0.66
N PRO A 184 15.91 -8.80 -0.21
CA PRO A 184 16.58 -8.83 -1.51
C PRO A 184 16.24 -7.58 -2.34
N LYS A 185 17.14 -7.16 -3.23
CA LYS A 185 16.95 -5.94 -4.06
C LYS A 185 15.75 -6.05 -5.00
N GLU A 186 15.34 -7.27 -5.32
CA GLU A 186 14.17 -7.60 -6.13
C GLU A 186 12.85 -7.32 -5.39
N ALA A 187 12.88 -7.28 -4.05
CA ALA A 187 11.69 -6.99 -3.27
C ALA A 187 11.58 -5.50 -2.95
N GLY A 188 10.49 -4.87 -3.36
CA GLY A 188 10.13 -3.55 -2.87
C GLY A 188 9.56 -3.62 -1.44
N TYR A 189 9.54 -2.49 -0.73
CA TYR A 189 8.74 -2.39 0.49
C TYR A 189 8.15 -1.00 0.67
N ARG A 190 7.08 -0.92 1.46
CA ARG A 190 6.54 0.33 1.98
C ARG A 190 6.02 0.15 3.40
N VAL A 191 6.23 1.19 4.21
CA VAL A 191 5.57 1.34 5.50
C VAL A 191 4.54 2.47 5.41
N ILE A 192 3.33 2.19 5.84
CA ILE A 192 2.24 3.17 5.88
C ILE A 192 1.51 3.07 7.21
N ALA A 193 1.20 4.20 7.82
CA ALA A 193 0.26 4.25 8.93
C ALA A 193 -1.08 4.83 8.45
N MET A 194 -2.18 4.14 8.75
CA MET A 194 -3.52 4.58 8.45
C MET A 194 -4.14 5.23 9.69
N THR A 195 -4.77 6.38 9.52
CA THR A 195 -5.46 7.08 10.59
C THR A 195 -6.96 6.83 10.48
N LEU A 196 -7.55 6.34 11.57
CA LEU A 196 -8.97 6.01 11.66
C LEU A 196 -9.83 7.27 11.78
N SER A 197 -10.97 7.29 11.07
CA SER A 197 -12.00 8.34 11.18
C SER A 197 -12.49 8.50 12.63
N ASP A 198 -13.17 9.62 12.91
CA ASP A 198 -13.66 9.92 14.27
C ASP A 198 -14.56 8.81 14.84
N ASP A 199 -15.38 8.19 13.99
CA ASP A 199 -16.24 7.05 14.32
C ASP A 199 -15.51 5.69 14.28
N GLY A 200 -14.27 5.66 13.78
CA GLY A 200 -13.47 4.45 13.58
C GLY A 200 -13.94 3.57 12.40
N GLU A 201 -14.99 3.97 11.68
CA GLU A 201 -15.58 3.15 10.63
C GLU A 201 -14.83 3.22 9.29
N GLY A 202 -13.83 4.10 9.16
CA GLY A 202 -13.02 4.22 7.96
C GLY A 202 -11.62 4.78 8.20
N PHE A 203 -10.91 4.99 7.09
CA PHE A 203 -9.64 5.71 7.07
C PHE A 203 -9.90 7.14 6.62
N PHE A 204 -9.41 8.14 7.36
CA PHE A 204 -9.48 9.55 6.93
C PHE A 204 -8.16 10.07 6.37
N GLY A 205 -7.06 9.38 6.63
CA GLY A 205 -5.73 9.81 6.20
C GLY A 205 -4.69 8.74 6.41
N ASN A 206 -3.47 9.04 5.98
CA ASN A 206 -2.33 8.16 6.17
C ASN A 206 -1.03 8.95 6.32
N THR A 207 -0.08 8.36 7.04
CA THR A 207 1.32 8.80 7.07
C THR A 207 2.14 7.85 6.23
N LEU A 208 2.88 8.39 5.26
CA LEU A 208 3.83 7.63 4.46
C LEU A 208 5.15 7.56 5.25
N GLY A 209 5.60 6.35 5.57
CA GLY A 209 6.98 6.12 6.00
C GLY A 209 7.90 5.87 4.80
N GLU A 210 9.09 5.36 5.05
CA GLU A 210 10.04 5.02 3.98
C GLU A 210 9.47 3.99 3.00
N GLN A 211 9.92 4.12 1.75
CA GLN A 211 9.68 3.15 0.68
C GLN A 211 10.96 2.79 -0.03
N ARG A 212 10.96 1.61 -0.63
CA ARG A 212 12.00 1.18 -1.57
C ARG A 212 11.33 0.45 -2.73
N SER A 213 11.62 0.87 -3.96
CA SER A 213 11.24 0.09 -5.14
C SER A 213 12.14 -1.13 -5.29
N GLY A 214 11.57 -2.26 -5.70
CA GLY A 214 12.29 -3.47 -6.04
C GLY A 214 12.70 -3.52 -7.52
N ALA A 215 13.60 -4.44 -7.84
CA ALA A 215 13.91 -4.82 -9.22
C ALA A 215 13.03 -5.99 -9.69
N ARG A 216 12.88 -6.16 -11.01
CA ARG A 216 12.24 -7.35 -11.56
C ARG A 216 12.96 -8.62 -11.08
N ASN A 217 12.18 -9.60 -10.62
CA ASN A 217 12.67 -10.90 -10.20
C ASN A 217 13.29 -11.65 -11.39
N PRO A 218 14.60 -11.98 -11.36
CA PRO A 218 15.25 -12.72 -12.44
C PRO A 218 14.70 -14.16 -12.55
N GLY A 219 14.12 -14.70 -11.48
CA GLY A 219 13.44 -15.99 -11.44
C GLY A 219 11.97 -15.97 -11.90
N SER A 220 11.54 -14.92 -12.61
CA SER A 220 10.16 -14.79 -13.11
C SER A 220 9.71 -16.04 -13.87
N SER A 221 8.59 -16.65 -13.45
CA SER A 221 8.07 -17.89 -14.00
C SER A 221 6.99 -17.64 -15.05
N ARG A 222 7.27 -18.03 -16.31
CA ARG A 222 6.26 -17.98 -17.40
C ARG A 222 5.03 -18.83 -17.11
N THR A 223 5.19 -19.94 -16.40
CA THR A 223 4.07 -20.82 -16.00
C THR A 223 3.17 -20.14 -14.98
N LEU A 224 3.76 -19.43 -14.01
CA LEU A 224 3.00 -18.65 -13.04
C LEU A 224 2.23 -17.51 -13.73
N ILE A 225 2.90 -16.76 -14.62
CA ILE A 225 2.27 -15.66 -15.37
C ILE A 225 1.06 -16.16 -16.17
N LYS A 226 1.18 -17.32 -16.84
CA LYS A 226 0.05 -17.97 -17.53
C LYS A 226 -1.07 -18.39 -16.58
N SER A 227 -0.73 -18.81 -15.36
CA SER A 227 -1.72 -19.17 -14.34
C SER A 227 -2.48 -17.94 -13.84
N VAL A 228 -1.81 -16.79 -13.70
CA VAL A 228 -2.44 -15.50 -13.39
C VAL A 228 -3.38 -15.07 -14.53
N GLN A 229 -2.93 -15.20 -15.78
CA GLN A 229 -3.76 -14.92 -16.95
C GLN A 229 -5.01 -15.80 -16.99
N MET A 230 -4.85 -17.10 -16.76
CA MET A 230 -5.98 -18.04 -16.70
C MET A 230 -6.94 -17.64 -15.57
N LEU A 231 -6.43 -17.39 -14.37
CA LEU A 231 -7.24 -17.01 -13.22
C LEU A 231 -8.06 -15.74 -13.48
N LEU A 232 -7.45 -14.69 -14.02
CA LEU A 232 -8.15 -13.45 -14.35
C LEU A 232 -9.24 -13.68 -15.42
N GLY A 233 -8.98 -14.55 -16.40
CA GLY A 233 -9.95 -14.88 -17.45
C GLY A 233 -11.10 -15.77 -16.99
N THR A 234 -10.85 -16.72 -16.09
CA THR A 234 -11.88 -17.69 -15.63
C THR A 234 -12.62 -17.24 -14.39
N GLU A 235 -12.00 -16.46 -13.53
CA GLU A 235 -12.57 -15.99 -12.26
C GLU A 235 -12.36 -14.48 -12.05
N PRO A 236 -12.80 -13.62 -13.00
CA PRO A 236 -12.59 -12.17 -12.91
C PRO A 236 -13.24 -11.54 -11.66
N HIS A 237 -14.27 -12.18 -11.10
CA HIS A 237 -14.94 -11.76 -9.87
C HIS A 237 -14.04 -11.74 -8.63
N LEU A 238 -12.87 -12.39 -8.68
CA LEU A 238 -11.87 -12.35 -7.60
C LEU A 238 -11.05 -11.05 -7.61
N PHE A 239 -11.18 -10.23 -8.65
CA PHE A 239 -10.39 -9.02 -8.83
C PHE A 239 -11.28 -7.78 -8.74
N HIS A 240 -10.86 -6.82 -7.92
CA HIS A 240 -11.35 -5.46 -7.99
C HIS A 240 -10.65 -4.73 -9.14
N VAL A 241 -11.41 -3.99 -9.95
CA VAL A 241 -10.87 -3.17 -11.05
C VAL A 241 -10.75 -1.73 -10.57
N MET A 242 -9.53 -1.18 -10.61
CA MET A 242 -9.27 0.23 -10.32
C MET A 242 -8.89 0.96 -11.60
N HIS A 243 -9.78 1.87 -12.01
CA HIS A 243 -9.48 2.91 -12.99
C HIS A 243 -9.06 4.18 -12.24
N TRP A 244 -7.87 4.70 -12.53
CA TRP A 244 -7.37 5.91 -11.87
C TRP A 244 -7.95 7.18 -12.48
N TYR A 245 -8.17 7.17 -13.78
CA TYR A 245 -8.91 8.17 -14.52
C TYR A 245 -10.13 7.54 -15.16
N ASP A 246 -11.29 8.16 -14.93
CA ASP A 246 -12.48 7.94 -15.74
C ASP A 246 -12.55 9.10 -16.75
N ASP A 247 -12.66 8.79 -18.04
CA ASP A 247 -12.84 9.78 -19.12
C ASP A 247 -14.00 10.75 -18.86
N ALA A 248 -14.97 10.35 -18.03
CA ALA A 248 -16.13 11.17 -17.66
C ALA A 248 -15.79 12.40 -16.77
N THR A 249 -14.56 12.54 -16.29
CA THR A 249 -14.17 13.61 -15.33
C THR A 249 -13.08 14.57 -15.83
N LEU A 250 -12.54 14.35 -17.03
CA LEU A 250 -11.63 15.31 -17.64
C LEU A 250 -12.46 16.46 -18.23
N PRO A 251 -12.32 17.72 -17.76
CA PRO A 251 -12.87 18.85 -18.50
C PRO A 251 -12.25 18.82 -19.91
N PRO A 252 -13.04 19.11 -20.97
CA PRO A 252 -12.51 19.11 -22.32
C PRO A 252 -11.26 19.99 -22.37
N ALA A 253 -10.17 19.41 -22.88
CA ALA A 253 -8.90 20.09 -23.03
C ALA A 253 -9.15 21.42 -23.76
N THR A 254 -9.14 22.51 -23.00
CA THR A 254 -9.27 23.84 -23.58
C THR A 254 -7.89 24.17 -24.11
N ILE A 255 -7.65 23.80 -25.37
CA ILE A 255 -6.49 24.25 -26.10
C ILE A 255 -6.73 25.74 -26.39
N THR A 256 -6.23 26.60 -25.52
CA THR A 256 -6.06 28.02 -25.87
C THR A 256 -4.80 28.12 -26.73
N ALA A 257 -5.01 28.52 -27.99
CA ALA A 257 -3.97 28.95 -28.92
C ALA A 257 -3.25 30.22 -28.44
#